data_AF-B3FNB8-F1
#
_entry.id   AF-B3FNB8-F1
#
_cell.length_a   1.000
_cell.length_b   1.000
_cell.length_c   1.000
_cell.angle_alpha   90.00
_cell.angle_beta   90.00
_cell.angle_gamma   90.00
#
_symmetry.space_group_name_H-M   'P 1'
#
loop_
_entity.id
_entity.type
_entity.pdbx_description
1 polymer ?
#
loop_
_entity_poly.entity_id
_entity_poly.type
_entity_poly.pdbx_seq_one_letter_code
_entity_poly.pdbx_strand_id
1 'polypeptide(L)' 'HVDSGKSTTTGHLIYQCGGIDRRTIEKFEKEAAELGKGSFKYAWVLDKLKAERERGITIDIAL' A
#
# COMPACT_ATOMS: atom_id res chain seq x y z
N HIS A 1 9.40 8.73 -13.89
CA HIS A 1 7.95 8.95 -13.90
C HIS A 1 7.36 8.52 -12.56
N VAL A 2 6.55 9.37 -11.93
CA VAL A 2 6.05 9.16 -10.55
C VAL A 2 4.93 8.11 -10.52
N ASP A 3 4.06 8.06 -11.54
CA ASP A 3 2.91 7.12 -11.63
C ASP A 3 3.22 5.72 -12.20
N SER A 4 4.47 5.28 -12.21
CA SER A 4 4.83 3.95 -12.77
C SER A 4 4.36 2.75 -11.94
N GLY A 5 3.48 2.92 -10.94
CA GLY A 5 2.90 1.82 -10.16
C GLY A 5 3.88 1.00 -9.30
N LYS A 6 5.10 1.52 -9.06
CA LYS A 6 6.19 0.80 -8.38
C LYS A 6 5.79 0.25 -7.01
N SER A 7 5.12 1.07 -6.19
CA SER A 7 4.64 0.66 -4.86
C SER A 7 3.55 -0.41 -4.95
N THR A 8 2.68 -0.34 -5.97
CA THR A 8 1.64 -1.34 -6.22
C THR A 8 2.25 -2.69 -6.62
N THR A 9 3.21 -2.69 -7.55
CA THR A 9 3.90 -3.92 -7.98
C THR A 9 4.70 -4.54 -6.83
N THR A 10 5.40 -3.71 -6.06
CA THR A 10 6.21 -4.19 -4.91
C THR A 10 5.32 -4.76 -3.81
N GLY A 11 4.23 -4.08 -3.43
CA GLY A 11 3.28 -4.59 -2.45
C GLY A 11 2.59 -5.89 -2.90
N HIS A 12 2.30 -6.03 -4.21
CA HIS A 12 1.75 -7.26 -4.76
C HIS A 12 2.75 -8.43 -4.68
N LEU A 13 4.04 -8.18 -4.93
CA LEU A 13 5.09 -9.19 -4.80
C LEU A 13 5.26 -9.64 -3.34
N ILE A 14 5.26 -8.71 -2.37
CA ILE A 14 5.38 -9.07 -0.94
C ILE A 14 4.17 -9.92 -0.50
N TYR A 15 2.97 -9.60 -0.98
CA TYR A 15 1.78 -10.40 -0.74
C TYR A 15 1.90 -11.81 -1.34
N GLN A 16 2.34 -11.93 -2.60
CA GLN A 16 2.57 -13.24 -3.24
C GLN A 16 3.65 -14.07 -2.55
N CYS A 17 4.70 -13.43 -2.04
CA CYS A 17 5.76 -14.09 -1.28
C CYS A 17 5.34 -14.49 0.16
N GLY A 18 4.10 -14.20 0.57
CA GLY A 18 3.61 -14.51 1.91
C GLY A 18 4.19 -13.61 3.00
N GLY A 19 4.83 -12.50 2.64
CA GLY A 19 5.37 -11.53 3.61
C GLY A 19 4.28 -10.76 4.37
N ILE A 20 3.02 -10.83 3.90
CA ILE A 20 1.87 -10.16 4.50
C ILE A 20 0.69 -11.13 4.58
N ASP A 21 0.10 -11.23 5.76
CA ASP A 21 -1.10 -12.01 5.98
C ASP A 21 -2.32 -11.42 5.25
N ARG A 22 -3.23 -12.28 4.79
CA ARG A 22 -4.42 -11.86 4.05
C ARG A 22 -5.33 -10.92 4.86
N ARG A 23 -5.42 -11.11 6.19
CA ARG A 23 -6.22 -10.22 7.05
C ARG A 23 -5.68 -8.79 7.06
N THR A 24 -4.37 -8.64 6.96
CA THR A 24 -3.71 -7.34 6.93
C THR A 24 -4.03 -6.61 5.62
N ILE A 25 -4.00 -7.31 4.48
CA ILE A 25 -4.43 -6.75 3.18
C ILE A 25 -5.91 -6.37 3.20
N GLU A 26 -6.79 -7.22 3.72
CA GLU A 26 -8.23 -6.93 3.82
C GLU A 26 -8.50 -5.69 4.69
N LYS A 27 -7.73 -5.51 5.77
CA LYS A 27 -7.79 -4.30 6.60
C LYS A 27 -7.37 -3.06 5.81
N PHE A 28 -6.23 -3.11 5.11
CA PHE A 28 -5.76 -1.99 4.29
C PHE A 28 -6.68 -1.67 3.12
N GLU A 29 -7.34 -2.67 2.54
CA GLU A 29 -8.36 -2.46 1.50
C GLU A 29 -9.55 -1.67 2.04
N LYS A 30 -10.02 -1.96 3.26
CA LYS A 30 -11.09 -1.19 3.92
C LYS A 30 -10.66 0.24 4.22
N GLU A 31 -9.51 0.43 4.86
CA GLU A 31 -9.00 1.76 5.21
C GLU A 31 -8.72 2.60 3.95
N ALA A 32 -8.18 1.98 2.89
CA ALA A 32 -7.96 2.64 1.61
C ALA A 32 -9.27 2.99 0.91
N ALA A 33 -10.29 2.13 1.00
CA ALA A 33 -11.62 2.42 0.47
C ALA A 33 -12.30 3.58 1.22
N GLU A 34 -12.16 3.66 2.54
CA GLU A 34 -12.66 4.78 3.35
C GLU A 34 -12.04 6.13 2.96
N LEU A 35 -10.77 6.13 2.54
CA LEU A 35 -10.08 7.32 2.03
C LEU A 35 -10.26 7.57 0.52
N GLY A 36 -11.13 6.81 -0.16
CA GLY A 36 -11.37 6.95 -1.61
C GLY A 36 -10.19 6.48 -2.48
N LYS A 37 -9.25 5.71 -1.91
CA LYS A 37 -8.04 5.20 -2.55
C LYS A 37 -7.99 3.67 -2.61
N GLY A 38 -9.14 3.01 -2.79
CA GLY A 38 -9.23 1.54 -2.77
C GLY A 38 -8.28 0.80 -3.73
N SER A 39 -7.84 1.45 -4.81
CA SER A 39 -6.85 0.91 -5.76
C SER A 39 -5.41 0.85 -5.21
N PHE A 40 -5.12 1.51 -4.08
CA PHE A 40 -3.79 1.62 -3.48
C PHE A 40 -3.53 0.60 -2.36
N LYS A 41 -4.40 -0.41 -2.19
CA LYS A 41 -4.27 -1.41 -1.10
C LYS A 41 -2.89 -2.07 -0.99
N TYR A 42 -2.19 -2.24 -2.11
CA TYR A 42 -0.83 -2.77 -2.13
C TYR A 42 0.26 -1.72 -1.87
N ALA A 43 0.03 -0.44 -2.16
CA ALA A 43 0.95 0.62 -1.77
C ALA A 43 0.93 0.86 -0.25
N TRP A 44 -0.24 0.68 0.37
CA TRP A 44 -0.45 0.84 1.82
C TRP A 44 0.32 -0.16 2.70
N VAL A 45 0.74 -1.27 2.09
CA VAL A 45 1.67 -2.22 2.68
C VAL A 45 3.02 -1.57 2.98
N LEU A 46 3.47 -0.69 2.09
CA LEU A 46 4.77 -0.03 2.15
C LEU A 46 4.67 1.32 2.87
N ASP A 47 3.52 2.00 2.75
CA ASP A 47 3.27 3.30 3.39
C ASP A 47 2.98 3.11 4.89
N LYS A 48 4.01 3.29 5.74
CA LYS A 48 3.89 3.20 7.22
C LYS A 48 3.46 4.51 7.84
N LEU A 49 3.70 5.65 7.18
CA LEU A 49 3.36 6.96 7.72
C LEU A 49 1.93 7.35 7.35
N LYS A 50 1.20 7.93 8.30
CA LYS A 50 -0.14 8.48 8.06
C LYS A 50 -0.15 9.51 6.93
N ALA A 51 0.91 10.33 6.85
CA ALA A 51 1.06 11.35 5.82
C ALA A 51 1.19 10.76 4.40
N GLU A 52 1.81 9.59 4.25
CA GLU A 52 1.94 8.89 2.97
C GLU A 52 0.59 8.39 2.49
N ARG A 53 -0.19 7.79 3.40
CA ARG A 53 -1.55 7.29 3.12
C ARG A 53 -2.51 8.42 2.75
N GLU A 54 -2.47 9.52 3.50
CA GLU A 54 -3.28 10.73 3.23
C GLU A 54 -2.92 11.37 1.89
N ARG A 55 -1.63 11.48 1.55
CA ARG A 55 -1.18 12.11 0.31
C ARG A 55 -1.15 11.16 -0.89
N GLY A 56 -1.11 9.86 -0.68
CA GLY A 56 -1.00 8.84 -1.73
C GLY A 56 0.38 8.81 -2.39
N ILE A 57 1.40 9.24 -1.67
CA ILE A 57 2.79 9.24 -2.12
C ILE A 57 3.63 8.52 -1.07
N THR A 58 4.47 7.58 -1.51
CA THR A 58 5.47 6.94 -0.67
C THR A 58 6.61 7.94 -0.46
N ILE A 59 6.85 8.35 0.78
CA ILE A 59 7.85 9.34 1.20
C ILE A 59 9.08 8.63 1.74
N ASP A 60 8.90 7.54 2.47
CA ASP A 60 9.94 6.74 3.09
C ASP A 60 9.69 5.25 2.85
N ILE A 61 10.72 4.52 2.41
CA ILE A 61 10.65 3.08 2.19
C ILE A 61 11.17 2.41 3.45
N ALA A 62 10.26 2.07 4.35
CA ALA A 62 10.62 1.36 5.56
C ALA A 62 10.79 -0.15 5.27
N LEU A 63 11.99 -0.53 4.83
CA LEU A 63 12.46 -1.92 4.72
C LEU A 63 12.64 -2.54 6.11
#